data_AF-A0AAE4CUG8-F1
#
_entry.id   AF-A0AAE4CUG8-F1
#
_cell.length_a   1.000
_cell.length_b   1.000
_cell.length_c   1.000
_cell.angle_alpha   90.00
_cell.angle_beta   90.00
_cell.angle_gamma   90.00
#
_symmetry.space_group_name_H-M   'P 1'
#
loop_
_entity.id
_entity.type
_entity.pdbx_description
1 polymer ?
#
loop_
_entity_poly.entity_id
_entity_poly.type
_entity_poly.pdbx_seq_one_letter_code
_entity_poly.pdbx_strand_id
1 'polypeptide(L)'
;MRQRDRFIDGLRALAILGVIGGHWLVGALVATPAGDLRIDSPLRHLEWLQPATWFLQMLGLFFLVGGYTGAQGLRRARARGETDAEWLRRRLWRIGRPVLAATVILAVALPPLRVLGVIGAGTAWNTVVLFVQPLWFMAVYAVITALTPQLLRLDRRAGLRAVLAFAAVVAVVDLLRFGPAAEPAAIGYLSVLPAWCFAYQLGIAWSAGRVDRRVAAGLLAGGLAAFVVLIAVLDYPVSMVSVPGTARSNSNPPSLLVPALAAIQAGAALLLRDRIERFLHRPRVWAAVTVLNLSAMSVFCWHHVALVGVSELARRLGTLPGLGDVPTGAGWVAARLAWYPLLALTLAGIVVLVRRYEHPVPAAVPDRAATRL
;
A
#
# COMPACT_ATOMS: atom_id res chain seq x y z
N MET A 1 14.33 -27.24 1.86
CA MET A 1 14.00 -25.82 2.11
C MET A 1 13.87 -25.11 0.77
N ARG A 2 12.66 -24.72 0.32
CA ARG A 2 12.49 -24.11 -1.02
C ARG A 2 12.98 -22.66 -1.00
N GLN A 3 13.83 -22.31 -1.97
CA GLN A 3 14.27 -20.94 -2.22
C GLN A 3 13.06 -20.01 -2.31
N ARG A 4 12.97 -19.02 -1.42
CA ARG A 4 12.07 -17.87 -1.57
C ARG A 4 12.40 -17.20 -2.91
N ASP A 5 11.37 -16.90 -3.68
CA ASP A 5 11.52 -16.12 -4.91
C ASP A 5 11.90 -14.69 -4.52
N ARG A 6 13.20 -14.39 -4.63
CA ARG A 6 13.76 -13.10 -4.20
C ARG A 6 13.11 -11.95 -4.95
N PHE A 7 12.80 -12.13 -6.23
CA PHE A 7 12.17 -11.11 -7.06
C PHE A 7 10.80 -10.70 -6.50
N ILE A 8 9.95 -11.67 -6.16
CA ILE A 8 8.62 -11.43 -5.59
C ILE A 8 8.71 -10.70 -4.25
N ASP A 9 9.59 -11.15 -3.36
CA ASP A 9 9.80 -10.51 -2.06
C ASP A 9 10.41 -9.10 -2.23
N GLY A 10 11.26 -8.89 -3.23
CA GLY A 10 11.80 -7.59 -3.61
C GLY A 10 10.75 -6.61 -4.12
N LEU A 11 9.85 -7.05 -5.00
CA LEU A 11 8.74 -6.23 -5.48
C LEU A 11 7.78 -5.86 -4.36
N ARG A 12 7.51 -6.78 -3.42
CA ARG A 12 6.70 -6.48 -2.23
C ARG A 12 7.36 -5.41 -1.37
N ALA A 13 8.66 -5.55 -1.11
CA ALA A 13 9.44 -4.59 -0.35
C ALA A 13 9.44 -3.21 -1.02
N LEU A 14 9.66 -3.16 -2.34
CA LEU A 14 9.59 -1.92 -3.12
C LEU A 14 8.21 -1.26 -3.00
N ALA A 15 7.13 -2.05 -3.11
CA ALA A 15 5.79 -1.52 -3.00
C ALA A 15 5.49 -0.93 -1.61
N ILE A 16 5.92 -1.61 -0.55
CA ILE A 16 5.77 -1.13 0.84
C ILE A 16 6.57 0.16 1.05
N LEU A 17 7.83 0.20 0.61
CA LEU A 17 8.69 1.39 0.75
C LEU A 17 8.16 2.57 -0.06
N GLY A 18 7.66 2.34 -1.27
CA GLY A 18 7.03 3.38 -2.09
C GLY A 18 5.83 4.01 -1.40
N VAL A 19 4.92 3.19 -0.86
CA VAL A 19 3.73 3.68 -0.14
C VAL A 19 4.12 4.48 1.11
N ILE A 20 5.02 3.95 1.94
CA ILE A 20 5.43 4.63 3.19
C ILE A 20 6.20 5.91 2.89
N GLY A 21 7.14 5.85 1.95
CA GLY A 21 7.87 7.03 1.47
C GLY A 21 6.92 8.06 0.88
N GLY A 22 5.87 7.63 0.18
CA GLY A 22 4.79 8.49 -0.30
C GLY A 22 4.03 9.17 0.82
N HIS A 23 3.59 8.41 1.82
CA HIS A 23 2.86 8.94 2.97
C HIS A 23 3.70 9.91 3.82
N TRP A 24 5.00 9.66 3.99
CA TRP A 24 5.89 10.58 4.69
C TRP A 24 6.16 11.87 3.90
N LEU A 25 6.20 11.80 2.57
CA LEU A 25 6.40 12.99 1.74
C LEU A 25 5.11 13.81 1.65
N VAL A 26 3.99 13.15 1.32
CA VAL A 26 2.72 13.79 0.96
C VAL A 26 1.85 14.09 2.18
N GLY A 27 2.04 13.38 3.29
CA GLY A 27 1.36 13.64 4.56
C GLY A 27 2.07 14.72 5.37
N ALA A 28 1.89 15.99 4.99
CA ALA A 28 2.45 17.09 5.77
C ALA A 28 1.65 17.30 7.07
N LEU A 29 2.37 17.64 8.15
CA LEU A 29 1.80 18.02 9.44
C LEU A 29 2.29 19.42 9.76
N VAL A 30 1.36 20.37 9.84
CA VAL A 30 1.63 21.80 10.06
C VAL A 30 1.24 22.15 11.49
N ALA A 31 2.14 22.78 12.22
CA ALA A 31 1.89 23.26 13.57
C ALA A 31 0.85 24.39 13.55
N THR A 32 -0.11 24.34 14.46
CA THR A 32 -1.12 25.38 14.63
C THR A 32 -0.78 26.28 15.82
N PRO A 33 -1.27 27.53 15.86
CA PRO A 33 -1.13 28.40 17.02
C PRO A 33 -1.71 27.80 18.31
N ALA A 34 -2.69 26.91 18.20
CA ALA A 34 -3.29 26.19 19.32
C ALA A 34 -2.41 25.07 19.88
N GLY A 35 -1.21 24.85 19.34
CA GLY A 35 -0.29 23.81 19.79
C GLY A 35 -0.64 22.41 19.28
N ASP A 36 -1.42 22.31 18.20
CA ASP A 36 -1.79 21.07 17.53
C ASP A 36 -1.06 20.89 16.19
N LEU A 37 -1.09 19.68 15.64
CA LEU A 37 -0.64 19.37 14.28
C LEU A 37 -1.86 19.18 13.37
N ARG A 38 -1.97 19.99 12.33
CA ARG A 38 -3.00 19.89 11.29
C ARG A 38 -2.46 19.13 10.08
N ILE A 39 -3.26 18.23 9.52
CA ILE A 39 -2.95 17.54 8.26
C ILE A 39 -2.98 18.56 7.11
N ASP A 40 -1.95 18.51 6.27
CA ASP A 40 -1.82 19.26 5.03
C ASP A 40 -1.17 18.37 3.96
N SER A 41 -1.00 18.88 2.74
CA SER A 41 -0.30 18.16 1.69
C SER A 41 0.56 19.10 0.84
N PRO A 42 1.85 18.77 0.60
CA PRO A 42 2.70 19.56 -0.30
C PRO A 42 2.13 19.59 -1.71
N LEU A 43 1.34 18.59 -2.13
CA LEU A 43 0.78 18.51 -3.48
C LEU A 43 -0.22 19.64 -3.79
N ARG A 44 -0.79 20.26 -2.76
CA ARG A 44 -1.63 21.45 -2.87
C ARG A 44 -0.83 22.72 -3.17
N HIS A 45 0.41 22.79 -2.66
CA HIS A 45 1.26 23.99 -2.74
C HIS A 45 2.33 23.87 -3.84
N LEU A 46 2.66 22.63 -4.23
CA LEU A 46 3.74 22.26 -5.14
C LEU A 46 3.19 21.30 -6.20
N GLU A 47 2.47 21.83 -7.18
CA GLU A 47 1.87 21.01 -8.25
C GLU A 47 2.92 20.23 -9.05
N TRP A 48 4.12 20.80 -9.21
CA TRP A 48 5.27 20.13 -9.84
C TRP A 48 5.72 18.85 -9.11
N LEU A 49 5.30 18.65 -7.84
CA LEU A 49 5.57 17.45 -7.06
C LEU A 49 4.56 16.32 -7.34
N GLN A 50 3.41 16.61 -7.96
CA GLN A 50 2.38 15.60 -8.25
C GLN A 50 2.88 14.38 -9.05
N PRO A 51 3.77 14.53 -10.06
CA PRO A 51 4.35 13.37 -10.76
C PRO A 51 5.16 12.43 -9.86
N ALA A 52 5.67 12.89 -8.71
CA ALA A 52 6.34 12.01 -7.76
C ALA A 52 5.41 10.89 -7.26
N THR A 53 4.10 11.15 -7.22
CA THR A 53 3.08 10.16 -6.83
C THR A 53 3.04 8.95 -7.77
N TRP A 54 3.51 9.06 -9.02
CA TRP A 54 3.57 7.94 -9.97
C TRP A 54 4.57 6.86 -9.53
N PHE A 55 5.63 7.30 -8.84
CA PHE A 55 6.67 6.41 -8.32
C PHE A 55 6.41 6.00 -6.87
N LEU A 56 5.64 6.78 -6.12
CA LEU A 56 5.33 6.49 -4.72
C LEU A 56 4.06 5.64 -4.58
N GLN A 57 3.10 5.80 -5.48
CA GLN A 57 1.88 4.98 -5.54
C GLN A 57 2.18 3.60 -6.16
N MET A 58 2.68 2.69 -5.33
CA MET A 58 3.08 1.34 -5.75
C MET A 58 2.05 0.26 -5.41
N LEU A 59 0.81 0.65 -5.12
CA LEU A 59 -0.28 -0.28 -4.76
C LEU A 59 -0.56 -1.29 -5.89
N GLY A 60 -0.43 -0.90 -7.16
CA GLY A 60 -0.56 -1.82 -8.30
C GLY A 60 0.42 -2.99 -8.22
N LEU A 61 1.71 -2.73 -7.96
CA LEU A 61 2.71 -3.78 -7.73
C LEU A 61 2.40 -4.62 -6.49
N PHE A 62 1.89 -4.02 -5.41
CA PHE A 62 1.47 -4.78 -4.24
C PHE A 62 0.38 -5.79 -4.58
N PHE A 63 -0.66 -5.39 -5.31
CA PHE A 63 -1.72 -6.29 -5.75
C PHE A 63 -1.22 -7.36 -6.73
N LEU A 64 -0.32 -7.01 -7.65
CA LEU A 64 0.35 -7.96 -8.55
C LEU A 64 1.05 -9.08 -7.77
N VAL A 65 1.92 -8.73 -6.83
CA VAL A 65 2.61 -9.68 -5.95
C VAL A 65 1.60 -10.46 -5.11
N GLY A 66 0.56 -9.78 -4.62
CA GLY A 66 -0.56 -10.38 -3.87
C GLY A 66 -1.28 -11.48 -4.64
N GLY A 67 -1.54 -11.25 -5.93
CA GLY A 67 -2.17 -12.20 -6.85
C GLY A 67 -1.28 -13.40 -7.15
N TYR A 68 0.00 -13.15 -7.46
CA TYR A 68 0.98 -14.20 -7.72
C TYR A 68 1.13 -15.13 -6.51
N THR A 69 1.36 -14.55 -5.32
CA THR A 69 1.53 -15.32 -4.09
C THR A 69 0.25 -15.92 -3.56
N GLY A 70 -0.90 -15.30 -3.85
CA GLY A 70 -2.23 -15.85 -3.56
C GLY A 70 -2.52 -17.11 -4.36
N ALA A 71 -2.30 -17.07 -5.67
CA ALA A 71 -2.46 -18.23 -6.55
C ALA A 71 -1.55 -19.40 -6.13
N GLN A 72 -0.26 -19.14 -5.95
CA GLN A 72 0.72 -20.13 -5.48
C GLN A 72 0.35 -20.70 -4.11
N GLY A 73 -0.04 -19.82 -3.17
CA GLY A 73 -0.41 -20.20 -1.81
C GLY A 73 -1.63 -21.12 -1.77
N LEU A 74 -2.68 -20.78 -2.52
CA LEU A 74 -3.91 -21.56 -2.58
C LEU A 74 -3.69 -22.92 -3.28
N ARG A 75 -2.93 -22.97 -4.38
CA ARG A 75 -2.56 -24.25 -5.04
C ARG A 75 -1.81 -25.17 -4.08
N ARG A 76 -0.86 -24.63 -3.30
CA ARG A 76 -0.11 -25.40 -2.30
C ARG A 76 -0.98 -25.86 -1.13
N ALA A 77 -1.95 -25.05 -0.70
CA ALA A 77 -2.90 -25.43 0.35
C ALA A 77 -3.75 -26.61 -0.09
N ARG A 78 -4.35 -26.54 -1.29
CA ARG A 78 -5.11 -27.64 -1.87
C ARG A 78 -4.28 -28.92 -2.05
N ALA A 79 -3.02 -28.79 -2.47
CA ALA A 79 -2.11 -29.93 -2.59
C ALA A 79 -1.78 -30.60 -1.24
N ARG A 80 -1.96 -29.91 -0.11
CA ARG A 80 -1.85 -30.46 1.25
C ARG A 80 -3.19 -30.95 1.81
N GLY A 81 -4.25 -30.96 1.01
CA GLY A 81 -5.61 -31.33 1.46
C GLY A 81 -6.32 -30.26 2.30
N GLU A 82 -5.78 -29.05 2.39
CA GLU A 82 -6.41 -27.95 3.12
C GLU A 82 -7.57 -27.35 2.32
N THR A 83 -8.65 -26.96 3.01
CA THR A 83 -9.79 -26.29 2.37
C THR A 83 -9.48 -24.84 2.01
N ASP A 84 -10.18 -24.30 1.02
CA ASP A 84 -10.07 -22.88 0.63
C ASP A 84 -10.37 -21.94 1.81
N ALA A 85 -11.32 -22.33 2.68
CA ALA A 85 -11.71 -21.57 3.86
C ALA A 85 -10.60 -21.53 4.92
N GLU A 86 -9.91 -22.64 5.19
CA GLU A 86 -8.79 -22.68 6.13
C GLU A 86 -7.57 -21.89 5.62
N TRP A 87 -7.33 -21.92 4.32
CA TRP A 87 -6.32 -21.08 3.67
C TRP A 87 -6.68 -19.59 3.82
N LEU A 88 -7.93 -19.22 3.53
CA LEU A 88 -8.39 -17.84 3.62
C LEU A 88 -8.34 -17.33 5.05
N ARG A 89 -8.85 -18.11 6.02
CA ARG A 89 -8.85 -17.77 7.45
C ARG A 89 -7.44 -17.45 7.94
N ARG A 90 -6.44 -18.28 7.62
CA ARG A 90 -5.04 -18.01 8.01
C ARG A 90 -4.49 -16.74 7.38
N ARG A 91 -4.85 -16.45 6.12
CA ARG A 91 -4.38 -15.25 5.42
C ARG A 91 -5.03 -13.97 5.96
N LEU A 92 -6.34 -14.00 6.22
CA LEU A 92 -7.07 -12.90 6.82
C LEU A 92 -6.62 -12.64 8.26
N TRP A 93 -6.41 -13.67 9.07
CA TRP A 93 -5.89 -13.50 10.44
C TRP A 93 -4.52 -12.84 10.48
N ARG A 94 -3.63 -13.20 9.54
CA ARG A 94 -2.30 -12.57 9.46
C ARG A 94 -2.36 -11.09 9.09
N ILE A 95 -3.37 -10.68 8.33
CA ILE A 95 -3.62 -9.28 7.96
C ILE A 95 -4.29 -8.53 9.11
N GLY A 96 -5.35 -9.10 9.67
CA GLY A 96 -6.19 -8.45 10.66
C GLY A 96 -5.54 -8.33 12.03
N ARG A 97 -4.68 -9.27 12.45
CA ARG A 97 -4.14 -9.24 13.80
C ARG A 97 -3.26 -8.02 14.09
N PRO A 98 -2.28 -7.64 13.24
CA PRO A 98 -1.50 -6.42 13.45
C PRO A 98 -2.39 -5.16 13.48
N VAL A 99 -3.39 -5.10 12.61
CA VAL A 99 -4.35 -3.98 12.58
C VAL A 99 -5.13 -3.90 13.89
N LEU A 100 -5.69 -5.02 14.38
CA LEU A 100 -6.41 -5.07 15.65
C LEU A 100 -5.51 -4.68 16.83
N ALA A 101 -4.29 -5.20 16.87
CA ALA A 101 -3.33 -4.87 17.92
C ALA A 101 -2.99 -3.37 17.92
N ALA A 102 -2.71 -2.79 16.75
CA ALA A 102 -2.44 -1.36 16.62
C ALA A 102 -3.65 -0.51 17.02
N THR A 103 -4.87 -0.89 16.60
CA THR A 103 -6.11 -0.21 17.00
C THR A 103 -6.28 -0.21 18.52
N VAL A 104 -6.11 -1.35 19.17
CA VAL A 104 -6.24 -1.46 20.64
C VAL A 104 -5.17 -0.63 21.34
N ILE A 105 -3.91 -0.70 20.89
CA ILE A 105 -2.82 0.07 21.51
C ILE A 105 -3.08 1.57 21.36
N LEU A 106 -3.49 2.06 20.19
CA LEU A 106 -3.81 3.46 19.98
C LEU A 106 -5.01 3.91 20.80
N ALA A 107 -6.07 3.10 20.86
CA ALA A 107 -7.26 3.40 21.66
C ALA A 107 -6.94 3.54 23.15
N VAL A 108 -5.98 2.76 23.67
CA VAL A 108 -5.54 2.84 25.07
C VAL A 108 -4.52 3.97 25.29
N ALA A 109 -3.62 4.22 24.33
CA ALA A 109 -2.52 5.18 24.50
C ALA A 109 -2.92 6.65 24.27
N LEU A 110 -3.81 6.94 23.31
CA LEU A 110 -4.15 8.33 22.97
C LEU A 110 -4.89 9.10 24.09
N PRO A 111 -5.87 8.52 24.81
CA PRO A 111 -6.56 9.24 25.89
C PRO A 111 -5.64 9.74 27.02
N PRO A 112 -4.74 8.93 27.63
CA PRO A 112 -3.86 9.44 28.67
C PRO A 112 -2.85 10.47 28.13
N LEU A 113 -2.33 10.30 26.91
CA LEU A 113 -1.45 11.30 26.28
C LEU A 113 -2.17 12.65 26.12
N ARG A 114 -3.47 12.64 25.82
CA ARG A 114 -4.30 13.84 25.78
C ARG A 114 -4.53 14.45 27.17
N VAL A 115 -4.95 13.65 28.14
CA VAL A 115 -5.25 14.12 29.51
C VAL A 115 -4.01 14.72 30.18
N LEU A 116 -2.84 14.13 29.96
CA LEU A 116 -1.56 14.60 30.49
C LEU A 116 -0.98 15.81 29.72
N GLY A 117 -1.66 16.32 28.70
CA GLY A 117 -1.17 17.44 27.88
C GLY A 117 0.06 17.11 27.02
N VAL A 118 0.32 15.81 26.78
CA VAL A 118 1.39 15.36 25.88
C VAL A 118 1.01 15.62 24.42
N ILE A 119 -0.27 15.52 24.07
CA ILE A 119 -0.78 15.89 22.74
C ILE A 119 -2.08 16.67 22.88
N GLY A 120 -2.30 17.63 21.97
CA GLY A 120 -3.58 18.34 21.89
C GLY A 120 -4.69 17.52 21.22
N ALA A 121 -5.91 18.09 21.21
CA ALA A 121 -7.10 17.45 20.67
C ALA A 121 -6.99 17.18 19.17
N GLY A 122 -6.52 18.18 18.44
CA GLY A 122 -6.36 18.11 16.99
C GLY A 122 -5.31 17.08 16.60
N THR A 123 -4.17 17.05 17.29
CA THR A 123 -3.12 16.04 17.06
C THR A 123 -3.63 14.63 17.32
N ALA A 124 -4.37 14.40 18.41
CA ALA A 124 -4.94 13.09 18.72
C ALA A 124 -5.93 12.63 17.63
N TRP A 125 -6.86 13.50 17.21
CA TRP A 125 -7.80 13.22 16.13
C TRP A 125 -7.08 12.92 14.81
N ASN A 126 -6.11 13.74 14.42
CA ASN A 126 -5.36 13.57 13.18
C ASN A 126 -4.50 12.29 13.21
N THR A 127 -4.01 11.88 14.38
CA THR A 127 -3.36 10.57 14.52
C THR A 127 -4.30 9.42 14.18
N VAL A 128 -5.55 9.48 14.66
CA VAL A 128 -6.58 8.47 14.34
C VAL A 128 -6.92 8.50 12.85
N VAL A 129 -7.12 9.69 12.27
CA VAL A 129 -7.41 9.84 10.83
C VAL A 129 -6.29 9.23 9.99
N LEU A 130 -5.04 9.57 10.26
CA LEU A 130 -3.88 9.05 9.52
C LEU A 130 -3.64 7.55 9.75
N PHE A 131 -4.06 7.01 10.89
CA PHE A 131 -4.02 5.57 11.14
C PHE A 131 -5.12 4.82 10.38
N VAL A 132 -6.36 5.33 10.41
CA VAL A 132 -7.53 4.66 9.81
C VAL A 132 -7.54 4.79 8.29
N GLN A 133 -7.15 5.96 7.75
CA GLN A 133 -7.20 6.25 6.33
C GLN A 133 -6.54 5.16 5.46
N PRO A 134 -5.30 4.69 5.68
CA PRO A 134 -4.71 3.66 4.83
C PRO A 134 -5.38 2.27 4.94
N LEU A 135 -6.22 2.02 5.95
CA LEU A 135 -6.84 0.71 6.18
C LEU A 135 -7.89 0.32 5.13
N TRP A 136 -8.48 1.28 4.40
CA TRP A 136 -9.46 0.98 3.35
C TRP A 136 -8.86 0.04 2.29
N PHE A 137 -7.61 0.28 1.90
CA PHE A 137 -6.91 -0.54 0.91
C PHE A 137 -6.68 -1.96 1.45
N MET A 138 -6.43 -2.10 2.76
CA MET A 138 -6.29 -3.41 3.39
C MET A 138 -7.60 -4.19 3.36
N ALA A 139 -8.73 -3.52 3.56
CA ALA A 139 -10.05 -4.12 3.41
C ALA A 139 -10.29 -4.59 1.97
N VAL A 140 -9.98 -3.76 0.97
CA VAL A 140 -10.05 -4.14 -0.45
C VAL A 140 -9.15 -5.34 -0.76
N TYR A 141 -7.92 -5.33 -0.25
CA TYR A 141 -6.97 -6.44 -0.42
C TYR A 141 -7.47 -7.74 0.24
N ALA A 142 -8.11 -7.66 1.39
CA ALA A 142 -8.74 -8.80 2.05
C ALA A 142 -9.90 -9.37 1.20
N VAL A 143 -10.76 -8.51 0.65
CA VAL A 143 -11.85 -8.91 -0.24
C VAL A 143 -11.31 -9.59 -1.50
N ILE A 144 -10.36 -8.97 -2.20
CA ILE A 144 -9.76 -9.55 -3.42
C ILE A 144 -9.02 -10.87 -3.09
N THR A 145 -8.37 -10.94 -1.93
CA THR A 145 -7.78 -12.18 -1.43
C THR A 145 -8.83 -13.28 -1.23
N ALA A 146 -10.01 -12.95 -0.67
CA ALA A 146 -11.11 -13.88 -0.54
C ALA A 146 -11.66 -14.35 -1.90
N LEU A 147 -11.60 -13.49 -2.92
CA LEU A 147 -12.00 -13.81 -4.30
C LEU A 147 -10.96 -14.63 -5.08
N THR A 148 -9.80 -14.96 -4.50
CA THR A 148 -8.72 -15.70 -5.20
C THR A 148 -9.21 -16.99 -5.87
N PRO A 149 -10.05 -17.85 -5.25
CA PRO A 149 -10.56 -19.06 -5.91
C PRO A 149 -11.35 -18.76 -7.19
N GLN A 150 -12.18 -17.72 -7.19
CA GLN A 150 -13.00 -17.27 -8.32
C GLN A 150 -12.12 -16.66 -9.41
N LEU A 151 -11.16 -15.81 -9.03
CA LEU A 151 -10.20 -15.20 -9.95
C LEU A 151 -9.28 -16.25 -10.62
N LEU A 152 -8.95 -17.34 -9.92
CA LEU A 152 -8.26 -18.50 -10.52
C LEU A 152 -9.14 -19.28 -11.52
N ARG A 153 -10.46 -19.38 -11.26
CA ARG A 153 -11.41 -19.98 -12.23
C ARG A 153 -11.51 -19.09 -13.46
N LEU A 154 -11.58 -17.77 -13.26
CA LEU A 154 -11.59 -16.79 -14.34
C LEU A 154 -10.30 -16.84 -15.17
N ASP A 155 -9.13 -16.93 -14.53
CA ASP A 155 -7.84 -17.06 -15.23
C ASP A 155 -7.77 -18.30 -16.11
N ARG A 156 -8.29 -19.44 -15.63
CA ARG A 156 -8.31 -20.68 -16.41
C ARG A 156 -9.18 -20.58 -17.65
N ARG A 157 -10.28 -19.81 -17.59
CA ARG A 157 -11.24 -19.65 -18.70
C ARG A 157 -10.83 -18.57 -19.69
N ALA A 158 -10.34 -17.43 -19.21
CA ALA A 158 -10.14 -16.22 -20.00
C ALA A 158 -8.68 -15.74 -20.07
N GLY A 159 -7.79 -16.25 -19.22
CA GLY A 159 -6.37 -15.85 -19.18
C GLY A 159 -6.20 -14.33 -19.08
N LEU A 160 -5.37 -13.75 -19.96
CA LEU A 160 -5.12 -12.30 -20.01
C LEU A 160 -6.37 -11.48 -20.37
N ARG A 161 -7.39 -12.07 -21.02
CA ARG A 161 -8.65 -11.36 -21.30
C ARG A 161 -9.38 -10.98 -20.01
N ALA A 162 -9.20 -11.74 -18.92
CA ALA A 162 -9.73 -11.39 -17.61
C ALA A 162 -9.11 -10.11 -17.05
N VAL A 163 -7.81 -9.90 -17.27
CA VAL A 163 -7.09 -8.68 -16.87
C VAL A 163 -7.68 -7.49 -17.63
N LEU A 164 -7.83 -7.60 -18.94
CA LEU A 164 -8.42 -6.55 -19.78
C LEU A 164 -9.87 -6.25 -19.42
N ALA A 165 -10.66 -7.26 -19.04
CA ALA A 165 -12.05 -7.07 -18.61
C ALA A 165 -12.15 -6.15 -17.38
N PHE A 166 -11.24 -6.30 -16.39
CA PHE A 166 -11.22 -5.40 -15.24
C PHE A 166 -10.87 -3.96 -15.63
N ALA A 167 -9.90 -3.77 -16.53
CA ALA A 167 -9.59 -2.43 -17.06
C ALA A 167 -10.79 -1.83 -17.81
N ALA A 168 -11.49 -2.64 -18.61
CA ALA A 168 -12.68 -2.21 -19.35
C ALA A 168 -13.81 -1.77 -18.42
N VAL A 169 -14.06 -2.49 -17.32
CA VAL A 169 -15.05 -2.09 -16.31
C VAL A 169 -14.69 -0.74 -15.70
N VAL A 170 -13.42 -0.50 -15.35
CA VAL A 170 -12.98 0.81 -14.85
C VAL A 170 -13.16 1.89 -15.91
N ALA A 171 -12.84 1.62 -17.17
CA ALA A 171 -13.03 2.57 -18.27
C ALA A 171 -14.50 2.95 -18.47
N VAL A 172 -15.42 1.98 -18.38
CA VAL A 172 -16.87 2.22 -18.44
C VAL A 172 -17.32 3.07 -17.25
N VAL A 173 -16.88 2.75 -16.03
CA VAL A 173 -17.21 3.55 -14.84
C VAL A 173 -16.69 4.98 -14.97
N ASP A 174 -15.48 5.17 -15.46
CA ASP A 174 -14.93 6.51 -15.67
C ASP A 174 -15.62 7.27 -16.81
N LEU A 175 -16.06 6.58 -17.86
CA LEU A 175 -16.90 7.19 -18.91
C LEU A 175 -18.24 7.67 -18.32
N LEU A 176 -18.84 6.92 -17.40
CA LEU A 176 -20.07 7.35 -16.71
C LEU A 176 -19.81 8.50 -15.74
N ARG A 177 -18.61 8.63 -15.17
CA ARG A 177 -18.26 9.71 -14.23
C ARG A 177 -17.84 11.00 -14.90
N PHE A 178 -17.08 10.89 -16.00
CA PHE A 178 -16.40 12.01 -16.65
C PHE A 178 -16.93 12.32 -18.04
N GLY A 179 -17.77 11.45 -18.60
CA GLY A 179 -18.35 11.62 -19.93
C GLY A 179 -19.52 12.62 -19.97
N PRO A 180 -20.10 12.82 -21.16
CA PRO A 180 -21.14 13.83 -21.40
C PRO A 180 -22.47 13.55 -20.67
N ALA A 181 -22.73 12.30 -20.29
CA ALA A 181 -23.86 11.89 -19.45
C ALA A 181 -23.37 11.57 -18.03
N ALA A 182 -22.67 12.53 -17.41
CA ALA A 182 -22.04 12.32 -16.11
C ALA A 182 -23.08 11.97 -15.04
N GLU A 183 -22.92 10.78 -14.46
CA GLU A 183 -23.75 10.25 -13.39
C GLU A 183 -23.22 10.67 -12.00
N PRO A 184 -23.98 10.44 -10.91
CA PRO A 184 -23.56 10.79 -9.56
C PRO A 184 -22.20 10.20 -9.18
N ALA A 185 -21.42 10.96 -8.39
CA ALA A 185 -20.07 10.58 -7.96
C ALA A 185 -19.98 9.19 -7.28
N ALA A 186 -21.10 8.72 -6.71
CA ALA A 186 -21.21 7.41 -6.07
C ALA A 186 -20.95 6.23 -7.03
N ILE A 187 -21.27 6.36 -8.34
CA ILE A 187 -21.01 5.31 -9.34
C ILE A 187 -19.52 4.97 -9.40
N GLY A 188 -18.65 5.93 -9.12
CA GLY A 188 -17.22 5.69 -9.11
C GLY A 188 -16.77 4.62 -8.13
N TYR A 189 -17.48 4.38 -7.03
CA TYR A 189 -17.09 3.31 -6.10
C TYR A 189 -17.20 1.90 -6.72
N LEU A 190 -17.92 1.74 -7.84
CA LEU A 190 -17.94 0.49 -8.61
C LEU A 190 -16.58 0.16 -9.23
N SER A 191 -15.69 1.14 -9.44
CA SER A 191 -14.33 0.91 -9.96
C SER A 191 -13.36 0.37 -8.91
N VAL A 192 -13.69 0.46 -7.61
CA VAL A 192 -12.76 0.11 -6.52
C VAL A 192 -12.27 -1.32 -6.66
N LEU A 193 -13.16 -2.31 -6.70
CA LEU A 193 -12.74 -3.71 -6.84
C LEU A 193 -12.09 -3.98 -8.21
N PRO A 194 -12.68 -3.61 -9.36
CA PRO A 194 -12.09 -3.83 -10.67
C PRO A 194 -10.68 -3.25 -10.85
N ALA A 195 -10.43 -2.02 -10.42
CA ALA A 195 -9.14 -1.35 -10.59
C ALA A 195 -8.00 -2.11 -9.91
N TRP A 196 -8.23 -2.63 -8.71
CA TRP A 196 -7.24 -3.42 -7.98
C TRP A 196 -7.22 -4.89 -8.39
N CYS A 197 -8.37 -5.43 -8.81
CA CYS A 197 -8.47 -6.76 -9.43
C CYS A 197 -7.67 -6.85 -10.72
N PHE A 198 -7.54 -5.77 -11.51
CA PHE A 198 -6.68 -5.73 -12.69
C PHE A 198 -5.26 -6.22 -12.36
N ALA A 199 -4.60 -5.59 -11.38
CA ALA A 199 -3.24 -5.92 -11.00
C ALA A 199 -3.16 -7.30 -10.32
N TYR A 200 -4.12 -7.63 -9.45
CA TYR A 200 -4.16 -8.94 -8.79
C TYR A 200 -4.34 -10.09 -9.79
N GLN A 201 -5.26 -9.93 -10.75
CA GLN A 201 -5.50 -10.88 -11.83
C GLN A 201 -4.27 -11.02 -12.73
N LEU A 202 -3.58 -9.92 -13.04
CA LEU A 202 -2.31 -9.95 -13.77
C LEU A 202 -1.25 -10.77 -13.01
N GLY A 203 -1.21 -10.66 -11.68
CA GLY A 203 -0.35 -11.47 -10.83
C GLY A 203 -0.69 -12.96 -10.87
N ILE A 204 -1.98 -13.31 -10.91
CA ILE A 204 -2.44 -14.69 -11.10
C ILE A 204 -1.99 -15.20 -12.47
N ALA A 205 -2.22 -14.45 -13.54
CA ALA A 205 -1.84 -14.82 -14.90
C ALA A 205 -0.33 -15.01 -15.03
N TRP A 206 0.46 -14.15 -14.40
CA TRP A 206 1.91 -14.28 -14.33
C TRP A 206 2.35 -15.55 -13.60
N SER A 207 1.71 -15.89 -12.48
CA SER A 207 1.99 -17.15 -11.76
C SER A 207 1.65 -18.41 -12.56
N ALA A 208 0.78 -18.28 -13.56
CA ALA A 208 0.42 -19.34 -14.51
C ALA A 208 1.33 -19.36 -15.75
N GLY A 209 2.39 -18.54 -15.80
CA GLY A 209 3.32 -18.48 -16.93
C GLY A 209 2.78 -17.75 -18.16
N ARG A 210 1.68 -16.99 -18.04
CA ARG A 210 1.02 -16.31 -19.17
C ARG A 210 1.61 -14.93 -19.50
N VAL A 211 2.53 -14.44 -18.67
CA VAL A 211 3.16 -13.13 -18.84
C VAL A 211 4.62 -13.37 -19.19
N ASP A 212 4.89 -13.41 -20.49
CA ASP A 212 6.23 -13.47 -21.04
C ASP A 212 6.81 -12.06 -21.23
N ARG A 213 7.99 -11.97 -21.84
CA ARG A 213 8.65 -10.70 -22.12
C ARG A 213 7.87 -9.82 -23.09
N ARG A 214 7.13 -10.39 -24.05
CA ARG A 214 6.33 -9.63 -25.03
C ARG A 214 5.11 -9.02 -24.36
N VAL A 215 4.43 -9.79 -23.52
CA VAL A 215 3.31 -9.29 -22.71
C VAL A 215 3.79 -8.20 -21.75
N ALA A 216 4.94 -8.38 -21.09
CA ALA A 216 5.53 -7.36 -20.23
C ALA A 216 5.86 -6.05 -20.99
N ALA A 217 6.40 -6.15 -22.20
CA ALA A 217 6.63 -4.98 -23.06
C ALA A 217 5.32 -4.32 -23.51
N GLY A 218 4.29 -5.11 -23.85
CA GLY A 218 2.96 -4.61 -24.18
C GLY A 218 2.29 -3.90 -23.00
N LEU A 219 2.44 -4.40 -21.78
CA LEU A 219 1.95 -3.75 -20.55
C LEU A 219 2.65 -2.41 -20.32
N LEU A 220 3.98 -2.36 -20.50
CA LEU A 220 4.74 -1.12 -20.34
C LEU A 220 4.34 -0.09 -21.39
N ALA A 221 4.38 -0.45 -22.68
CA ALA A 221 4.09 0.46 -23.78
C ALA A 221 2.61 0.89 -23.80
N GLY A 222 1.69 -0.07 -23.68
CA GLY A 222 0.25 0.20 -23.65
C GLY A 222 -0.18 0.95 -22.40
N GLY A 223 0.40 0.60 -21.24
CA GLY A 223 0.20 1.35 -19.99
C GLY A 223 0.68 2.79 -20.11
N LEU A 224 1.87 3.02 -20.67
CA LEU A 224 2.43 4.36 -20.87
C LEU A 224 1.59 5.19 -21.85
N ALA A 225 1.19 4.59 -22.97
CA ALA A 225 0.33 5.25 -23.95
C ALA A 225 -1.01 5.65 -23.33
N ALA A 226 -1.68 4.73 -22.62
CA ALA A 226 -2.92 5.02 -21.91
C ALA A 226 -2.73 6.12 -20.86
N PHE A 227 -1.66 6.04 -20.06
CA PHE A 227 -1.36 7.01 -19.00
C PHE A 227 -1.16 8.42 -19.55
N VAL A 228 -0.40 8.57 -20.64
CA VAL A 228 -0.18 9.85 -21.32
C VAL A 228 -1.48 10.37 -21.93
N VAL A 229 -2.26 9.53 -22.62
CA VAL A 229 -3.54 9.95 -23.22
C VAL A 229 -4.53 10.40 -22.15
N LEU A 230 -4.65 9.65 -21.05
CA LEU A 230 -5.59 9.97 -19.97
C LEU A 230 -5.28 11.34 -19.36
N ILE A 231 -4.02 11.66 -19.11
CA ILE A 231 -3.62 12.95 -18.54
C ILE A 231 -3.66 14.07 -19.58
N ALA A 232 -3.00 13.90 -20.72
CA ALA A 232 -2.75 14.98 -21.67
C ALA A 232 -3.95 15.27 -22.58
N VAL A 233 -4.84 14.30 -22.80
CA VAL A 233 -5.99 14.43 -23.73
C VAL A 233 -7.32 14.38 -23.00
N LEU A 234 -7.46 13.51 -21.98
CA LEU A 234 -8.73 13.30 -21.27
C LEU A 234 -8.83 14.04 -19.93
N ASP A 235 -7.87 14.92 -19.63
CA ASP A 235 -7.87 15.80 -18.45
C ASP A 235 -8.01 15.03 -17.12
N TYR A 236 -7.34 13.88 -17.02
CA TYR A 236 -7.21 13.17 -15.75
C TYR A 236 -6.24 13.94 -14.84
N PRO A 237 -6.49 13.99 -13.52
CA PRO A 237 -5.55 14.61 -12.60
C PRO A 237 -4.16 14.00 -12.71
N VAL A 238 -3.11 14.83 -12.63
CA VAL A 238 -1.72 14.38 -12.66
C VAL A 238 -1.40 13.54 -11.42
N SER A 239 -1.92 13.93 -10.25
CA SER A 239 -1.68 13.21 -9.00
C SER A 239 -2.39 11.84 -8.94
N MET A 240 -1.66 10.79 -8.58
CA MET A 240 -2.20 9.44 -8.33
C MET A 240 -2.86 9.27 -6.97
N VAL A 241 -2.77 10.30 -6.11
CA VAL A 241 -3.41 10.35 -4.79
C VAL A 241 -4.30 11.57 -4.68
N SER A 242 -5.29 11.53 -3.79
CA SER A 242 -6.17 12.67 -3.54
C SER A 242 -5.39 13.88 -3.04
N VAL A 243 -5.56 15.02 -3.70
CA VAL A 243 -5.03 16.31 -3.27
C VAL A 243 -6.16 17.10 -2.59
N PRO A 244 -5.95 17.65 -1.38
CA PRO A 244 -6.97 18.47 -0.74
C PRO A 244 -7.38 19.67 -1.60
N GLY A 245 -8.68 19.83 -1.86
CA GLY A 245 -9.22 20.94 -2.65
C GLY A 245 -9.43 20.65 -4.14
N THR A 246 -9.02 19.49 -4.65
CA THR A 246 -9.28 19.11 -6.05
C THR A 246 -10.60 18.36 -6.22
N ALA A 247 -11.39 18.71 -7.23
CA ALA A 247 -12.69 18.09 -7.50
C ALA A 247 -12.60 16.62 -7.99
N ARG A 248 -11.53 16.27 -8.72
CA ARG A 248 -11.27 14.92 -9.25
C ARG A 248 -10.08 14.28 -8.56
N SER A 249 -10.17 12.97 -8.28
CA SER A 249 -9.08 12.16 -7.72
C SER A 249 -8.98 10.83 -8.45
N ASN A 250 -7.74 10.35 -8.63
CA ASN A 250 -7.45 9.04 -9.21
C ASN A 250 -7.44 7.91 -8.17
N SER A 251 -7.40 8.19 -6.86
CA SER A 251 -7.29 7.17 -5.82
C SER A 251 -8.57 6.87 -5.08
N ASN A 252 -9.52 7.83 -5.04
CA ASN A 252 -10.76 7.66 -4.30
C ASN A 252 -11.94 8.38 -4.98
N PRO A 253 -12.77 7.68 -5.77
CA PRO A 253 -12.61 6.29 -6.19
C PRO A 253 -11.54 6.10 -7.29
N PRO A 254 -10.93 4.90 -7.41
CA PRO A 254 -9.90 4.61 -8.41
C PRO A 254 -10.32 4.92 -9.84
N SER A 255 -9.49 5.63 -10.59
CA SER A 255 -9.73 5.89 -12.03
C SER A 255 -8.97 4.89 -12.91
N LEU A 256 -9.18 4.95 -14.22
CA LEU A 256 -8.48 4.18 -15.24
C LEU A 256 -6.97 4.46 -15.26
N LEU A 257 -6.54 5.59 -14.67
CA LEU A 257 -5.12 5.89 -14.49
C LEU A 257 -4.44 4.91 -13.53
N VAL A 258 -5.18 4.29 -12.59
CA VAL A 258 -4.66 3.28 -11.65
C VAL A 258 -4.21 1.99 -12.36
N PRO A 259 -5.06 1.29 -13.15
CA PRO A 259 -4.61 0.14 -13.91
C PRO A 259 -3.57 0.49 -14.98
N ALA A 260 -3.61 1.70 -15.57
CA ALA A 260 -2.57 2.16 -16.49
C ALA A 260 -1.19 2.24 -15.78
N LEU A 261 -1.12 2.88 -14.61
CA LEU A 261 0.11 2.93 -13.82
C LEU A 261 0.56 1.53 -13.38
N ALA A 262 -0.38 0.68 -12.95
CA ALA A 262 -0.07 -0.69 -12.56
C ALA A 262 0.53 -1.49 -13.73
N ALA A 263 0.04 -1.27 -14.96
CA ALA A 263 0.59 -1.89 -16.16
C ALA A 263 2.01 -1.40 -16.47
N ILE A 264 2.28 -0.09 -16.35
CA ILE A 264 3.62 0.50 -16.49
C ILE A 264 4.58 -0.14 -15.49
N GLN A 265 4.23 -0.09 -14.20
CA GLN A 265 5.08 -0.58 -13.12
C GLN A 265 5.30 -2.09 -13.22
N ALA A 266 4.26 -2.88 -13.53
CA ALA A 266 4.38 -4.33 -13.71
C ALA A 266 5.24 -4.68 -14.93
N GLY A 267 5.00 -4.04 -16.08
CA GLY A 267 5.79 -4.23 -17.30
C GLY A 267 7.26 -3.90 -17.08
N ALA A 268 7.54 -2.73 -16.49
CA ALA A 268 8.91 -2.32 -16.15
C ALA A 268 9.58 -3.30 -15.18
N ALA A 269 8.90 -3.70 -14.10
CA ALA A 269 9.43 -4.64 -13.12
C ALA A 269 9.80 -5.99 -13.77
N LEU A 270 8.92 -6.54 -14.60
CA LEU A 270 9.13 -7.82 -15.27
C LEU A 270 10.24 -7.76 -16.32
N LEU A 271 10.36 -6.66 -17.07
CA LEU A 271 11.45 -6.45 -18.02
C LEU A 271 12.81 -6.23 -17.32
N LEU A 272 12.79 -5.68 -16.11
CA LEU A 272 13.98 -5.45 -15.27
C LEU A 272 14.28 -6.60 -14.31
N ARG A 273 13.59 -7.75 -14.45
CA ARG A 273 13.68 -8.88 -13.53
C ARG A 273 15.12 -9.29 -13.23
N ASP A 274 15.93 -9.54 -14.25
CA ASP A 274 17.31 -10.00 -14.08
C ASP A 274 18.20 -8.95 -13.38
N ARG A 275 17.91 -7.66 -13.55
CA ARG A 275 18.63 -6.57 -12.86
C ARG A 275 18.24 -6.52 -11.39
N ILE A 276 16.94 -6.63 -11.11
CA ILE A 276 16.39 -6.63 -9.76
C ILE A 276 16.90 -7.86 -8.99
N GLU A 277 16.86 -9.05 -9.59
CA GLU A 277 17.38 -10.28 -8.99
C GLU A 277 18.88 -10.16 -8.68
N ARG A 278 19.70 -9.69 -9.62
CA ARG A 278 21.14 -9.44 -9.38
C ARG A 278 21.38 -8.49 -8.22
N PHE A 279 20.59 -7.43 -8.09
CA PHE A 279 20.69 -6.51 -6.96
C PHE A 279 20.32 -7.19 -5.64
N LEU A 280 19.28 -8.01 -5.63
CA LEU A 280 18.81 -8.81 -4.49
C LEU A 280 19.73 -10.00 -4.16
N HIS A 281 20.73 -10.32 -4.99
CA HIS A 281 21.77 -11.28 -4.64
C HIS A 281 22.75 -10.74 -3.59
N ARG A 282 22.81 -9.42 -3.38
CA ARG A 282 23.63 -8.79 -2.34
C ARG A 282 23.11 -9.14 -0.94
N PRO A 283 23.91 -9.76 -0.04
CA PRO A 283 23.43 -10.26 1.25
C PRO A 283 22.74 -9.21 2.13
N ARG A 284 23.30 -7.99 2.20
CA ARG A 284 22.75 -6.88 3.00
C ARG A 284 21.37 -6.43 2.48
N VAL A 285 21.22 -6.34 1.17
CA VAL A 285 19.94 -5.96 0.53
C VAL A 285 18.90 -7.04 0.78
N TRP A 286 19.27 -8.30 0.59
CA TRP A 286 18.35 -9.42 0.84
C TRP A 286 17.92 -9.51 2.31
N ALA A 287 18.84 -9.27 3.24
CA ALA A 287 18.54 -9.23 4.67
C ALA A 287 17.52 -8.11 4.98
N ALA A 288 17.75 -6.89 4.49
CA ALA A 288 16.83 -5.77 4.65
C ALA A 288 15.44 -6.08 4.07
N VAL A 289 15.37 -6.60 2.84
CA VAL A 289 14.10 -7.02 2.19
C VAL A 289 13.39 -8.11 3.01
N THR A 290 14.13 -9.07 3.56
CA THR A 290 13.56 -10.14 4.38
C THR A 290 12.98 -9.57 5.68
N VAL A 291 13.72 -8.73 6.39
CA VAL A 291 13.27 -8.09 7.64
C VAL A 291 12.02 -7.25 7.38
N LEU A 292 12.04 -6.41 6.34
CA LEU A 292 10.90 -5.59 5.96
C LEU A 292 9.66 -6.45 5.66
N ASN A 293 9.81 -7.54 4.89
CA ASN A 293 8.70 -8.42 4.56
C ASN A 293 8.16 -9.21 5.75
N LEU A 294 9.00 -9.53 6.74
CA LEU A 294 8.56 -10.16 7.99
C LEU A 294 7.73 -9.22 8.86
N SER A 295 8.04 -7.92 8.82
CA SER A 295 7.38 -6.88 9.60
C SER A 295 6.43 -5.99 8.78
N ALA A 296 6.08 -6.41 7.56
CA ALA A 296 5.38 -5.58 6.58
C ALA A 296 4.07 -4.97 7.12
N MET A 297 3.27 -5.78 7.81
CA MET A 297 1.99 -5.33 8.36
C MET A 297 2.19 -4.40 9.56
N SER A 298 3.16 -4.66 10.43
CA SER A 298 3.52 -3.77 11.54
C SER A 298 4.00 -2.42 11.01
N VAL A 299 4.95 -2.44 10.09
CA VAL A 299 5.50 -1.26 9.42
C VAL A 299 4.35 -0.45 8.78
N PHE A 300 3.42 -1.11 8.10
CA PHE A 300 2.23 -0.46 7.53
C PHE A 300 1.29 0.13 8.59
N CYS A 301 1.07 -0.50 9.73
CA CYS A 301 0.18 0.05 10.77
C CYS A 301 0.81 1.25 11.50
N TRP A 302 2.13 1.27 11.67
CA TRP A 302 2.82 2.20 12.56
C TRP A 302 3.53 3.38 11.87
N HIS A 303 3.70 3.37 10.54
CA HIS A 303 4.48 4.41 9.85
C HIS A 303 3.91 5.84 9.98
N HIS A 304 2.58 6.01 10.01
CA HIS A 304 1.96 7.32 10.27
C HIS A 304 2.10 7.74 11.75
N VAL A 305 2.04 6.79 12.67
CA VAL A 305 2.26 7.06 14.10
C VAL A 305 3.70 7.53 14.34
N ALA A 306 4.68 6.92 13.67
CA ALA A 306 6.07 7.38 13.69
C ALA A 306 6.20 8.83 13.17
N LEU A 307 5.54 9.14 12.05
CA LEU A 307 5.50 10.50 11.49
C LEU A 307 4.91 11.52 12.45
N VAL A 308 3.76 11.21 13.05
CA VAL A 308 3.11 12.11 14.03
C VAL A 308 3.98 12.28 15.27
N GLY A 309 4.53 11.19 15.81
CA GLY A 309 5.37 11.23 17.01
C GLY A 309 6.62 12.09 16.82
N VAL A 310 7.32 11.93 15.70
CA VAL A 310 8.49 12.77 15.37
C VAL A 310 8.07 14.22 15.13
N SER A 311 6.95 14.46 14.45
CA SER A 311 6.46 15.83 14.18
C SER A 311 6.03 16.53 15.48
N GLU A 312 5.42 15.81 16.42
CA GLU A 312 5.00 16.37 17.70
C GLU A 312 6.19 16.68 18.61
N LEU A 313 7.22 15.82 18.61
CA LEU A 313 8.47 16.12 19.31
C LEU A 313 9.16 17.34 18.71
N ALA A 314 9.24 17.41 17.38
CA ALA A 314 9.80 18.57 16.68
C ALA A 314 9.04 19.85 17.06
N ARG A 315 7.70 19.82 17.03
CA ARG A 315 6.84 20.96 17.39
C ARG A 315 7.15 21.53 18.78
N ARG A 316 7.55 20.69 19.74
CA ARG A 316 7.95 21.12 21.10
C ARG A 316 9.30 21.83 21.14
N LEU A 317 10.18 21.51 20.19
CA LEU A 317 11.47 22.17 20.00
C LEU A 317 11.36 23.43 19.12
N GLY A 318 10.23 23.62 18.46
CA GLY A 318 9.94 24.74 17.55
C GLY A 318 9.44 24.26 16.20
N THR A 319 9.22 25.19 15.27
CA THR A 319 8.92 24.84 13.87
C THR A 319 10.22 24.55 13.15
N LEU A 320 10.46 23.28 12.79
CA LEU A 320 11.66 22.86 12.07
C LEU A 320 11.35 22.74 10.57
N PRO A 321 12.31 23.06 9.68
CA PRO A 321 12.10 22.88 8.24
C PRO A 321 11.69 21.45 7.90
N GLY A 322 10.61 21.28 7.14
CA GLY A 322 10.06 19.97 6.80
C GLY A 322 9.24 19.31 7.92
N LEU A 323 9.13 19.90 9.12
CA LEU A 323 8.39 19.38 10.28
C LEU A 323 7.66 20.51 11.02
N GLY A 324 6.36 20.66 10.76
CA GLY A 324 5.51 21.65 11.40
C GLY A 324 5.38 22.97 10.63
N ASP A 325 6.21 23.20 9.62
CA ASP A 325 6.10 24.33 8.70
C ASP A 325 5.15 24.04 7.52
N VAL A 326 4.67 25.10 6.88
CA VAL A 326 3.83 24.99 5.68
C VAL A 326 4.69 24.46 4.53
N PRO A 327 4.23 23.43 3.79
CA PRO A 327 5.04 22.75 2.78
C PRO A 327 5.20 23.57 1.49
N THR A 328 6.03 24.60 1.55
CA THR A 328 6.27 25.54 0.45
C THR A 328 7.71 25.44 -0.08
N GLY A 329 7.85 25.50 -1.40
CA GLY A 329 9.14 25.46 -2.10
C GLY A 329 9.87 24.10 -2.10
N ALA A 330 10.94 24.04 -2.89
CA ALA A 330 11.79 22.84 -2.99
C ALA A 330 12.63 22.58 -1.72
N GLY A 331 12.95 23.64 -0.96
CA GLY A 331 13.69 23.53 0.30
C GLY A 331 12.95 22.67 1.34
N TRP A 332 11.61 22.78 1.39
CA TRP A 332 10.79 21.92 2.25
C TRP A 332 10.92 20.45 1.89
N VAL A 333 10.93 20.11 0.59
CA VAL A 333 11.08 18.72 0.12
C VAL A 333 12.43 18.16 0.54
N ALA A 334 13.52 18.91 0.36
CA ALA A 334 14.85 18.48 0.79
C ALA A 334 14.92 18.27 2.32
N ALA A 335 14.39 19.21 3.10
CA ALA A 335 14.32 19.10 4.55
C ALA A 335 13.48 17.89 4.99
N ARG A 336 12.30 17.69 4.40
CA ARG A 336 11.44 16.52 4.65
C ARG A 336 12.16 15.21 4.38
N LEU A 337 12.89 15.10 3.28
CA LEU A 337 13.68 13.90 2.94
C LEU A 337 14.82 13.65 3.93
N ALA A 338 15.45 14.70 4.46
CA ALA A 338 16.49 14.56 5.48
C ALA A 338 15.99 13.94 6.79
N TRP A 339 14.68 14.00 7.08
CA TRP A 339 14.06 13.37 8.25
C TRP A 339 13.76 11.87 8.08
N TYR A 340 13.86 11.30 6.87
CA TYR A 340 13.52 9.90 6.60
C TYR A 340 14.32 8.89 7.44
N PRO A 341 15.64 9.06 7.66
CA PRO A 341 16.39 8.18 8.54
C PRO A 341 15.82 8.16 9.97
N LEU A 342 15.49 9.33 10.54
CA LEU A 342 14.91 9.40 11.87
C LEU A 342 13.53 8.75 11.91
N LEU A 343 12.66 9.03 10.93
CA LEU A 343 11.36 8.40 10.81
C LEU A 343 11.46 6.87 10.71
N ALA A 344 12.43 6.36 9.95
CA ALA A 344 12.70 4.93 9.81
C ALA A 344 13.22 4.30 11.12
N LEU A 345 14.10 4.99 11.84
CA LEU A 345 14.60 4.55 13.15
C LEU A 345 13.47 4.51 14.19
N THR A 346 12.64 5.56 14.26
CA THR A 346 11.47 5.60 15.15
C THR A 346 10.49 4.49 14.80
N LEU A 347 10.19 4.29 13.51
CA LEU A 347 9.33 3.19 13.06
C LEU A 347 9.91 1.82 13.43
N ALA A 348 11.21 1.61 13.21
CA ALA A 348 11.86 0.36 13.59
C ALA A 348 11.77 0.11 15.11
N GLY A 349 11.98 1.15 15.93
CA GLY A 349 11.80 1.09 17.38
C GLY A 349 10.38 0.69 17.78
N ILE A 350 9.36 1.34 17.20
CA ILE A 350 7.95 1.01 17.44
C ILE A 350 7.67 -0.45 17.06
N VAL A 351 8.11 -0.88 15.87
CA VAL A 351 7.90 -2.25 15.38
C VAL A 351 8.55 -3.28 16.31
N VAL A 352 9.75 -3.02 16.83
CA VAL A 352 10.41 -3.91 17.81
C VAL A 352 9.61 -4.01 19.10
N LEU A 353 9.10 -2.90 19.62
CA LEU A 353 8.32 -2.85 20.86
C LEU A 353 6.98 -3.57 20.73
N VAL A 354 6.28 -3.41 19.61
CA VAL A 354 4.94 -3.96 19.39
C VAL A 354 4.94 -5.40 18.91
N ARG A 355 6.09 -5.90 18.40
CA ARG A 355 6.23 -7.26 17.84
C ARG A 355 5.71 -8.35 18.78
N ARG A 356 5.93 -8.22 20.10
CA ARG A 356 5.47 -9.20 21.10
C ARG A 356 3.95 -9.33 21.17
N TYR A 357 3.21 -8.26 20.88
CA TYR A 357 1.76 -8.23 20.90
C TYR A 357 1.17 -8.69 19.57
N GLU A 358 1.83 -8.36 18.46
CA GLU A 358 1.38 -8.75 17.11
C GLU A 358 1.73 -10.21 16.77
N HIS A 359 2.76 -10.77 17.43
CA HIS A 359 3.24 -12.14 17.26
C HIS A 359 3.49 -12.84 18.61
N PRO A 360 2.45 -13.20 19.41
CA PRO A 360 2.63 -14.06 20.56
C PRO A 360 3.23 -15.38 20.09
N VAL A 361 4.31 -15.80 20.75
CA VAL A 361 4.87 -17.14 20.61
C VAL A 361 3.74 -18.13 20.90
N PRO A 362 3.50 -19.17 20.08
CA PRO A 362 2.55 -20.22 20.43
C PRO A 362 2.89 -20.72 21.84
N ALA A 363 1.95 -20.66 22.77
CA ALA A 363 2.13 -21.29 24.07
C ALA A 363 2.55 -22.75 23.81
N ALA A 364 3.63 -23.20 24.47
CA ALA A 364 4.06 -24.59 24.36
C ALA A 364 2.84 -25.48 24.61
N VAL A 365 2.47 -26.28 23.62
CA VAL A 365 1.39 -27.26 23.78
C VAL A 365 1.86 -28.19 24.90
N PRO A 366 1.11 -28.32 26.03
CA PRO A 366 1.46 -29.29 27.05
C PRO A 366 1.55 -30.67 26.38
N ASP A 367 2.68 -31.34 26.56
CA ASP A 367 2.93 -32.64 26.00
C ASP A 367 1.82 -33.60 26.44
N ARG A 368 0.97 -34.04 25.50
CA ARG A 368 -0.11 -35.01 25.75
C ARG A 368 0.46 -36.43 25.91
N ALA A 369 1.64 -36.56 26.50
CA ALA A 369 2.30 -37.82 26.80
C ALA A 369 2.11 -38.25 28.28
N ALA A 370 1.55 -37.41 29.15
CA ALA A 370 1.38 -37.71 30.58
C ALA A 370 -0.08 -38.01 31.00
N THR A 371 -0.84 -38.77 30.19
CA THR A 371 -2.17 -39.27 30.60
C THR A 371 -2.42 -40.70 30.12
N ARG A 372 -1.40 -41.55 30.26
CA ARG A 372 -1.51 -43.00 30.28
C ARG A 372 -0.53 -43.56 31.31
N LEU A 373 -0.88 -43.41 32.59
CA LEU A 373 -0.46 -44.31 33.66
C LEU A 373 -1.67 -44.53 34.56
#